data_AF-A0A7C1J6H9-F1
#
_entry.id   AF-A0A7C1J6H9-F1
#
_cell.length_a   1.000
_cell.length_b   1.000
_cell.length_c   1.000
_cell.angle_alpha   90.00
_cell.angle_beta   90.00
_cell.angle_gamma   90.00
#
_symmetry.space_group_name_H-M   'P 1'
#
loop_
_entity.id
_entity.type
_entity.pdbx_description
1 polymer ?
#
loop_
_entity_poly.entity_id
_entity_poly.type
_entity_poly.pdbx_seq_one_letter_code
_entity_poly.pdbx_strand_id
1 'polypeptide(L)'
;MATQAICYKHPDRLAVEHCEACQRPVCGACLWYAESGERLCPDHASEWLEAGKAVTPPERYAAGIHHSQASAAQPPAQNIPYKGNGTDLTALAALMTGLGALLTCAGFAYILPILALGLGLVAVLQSKDALNPQRARWMGLVGLAGGGVFLLFFLLMVVFFASCFLLTMLASSSGPGPYVVTPIPFSTATP
;
A
#
# COMPACT_ATOMS: atom_id res chain seq x y z
N MET A 1 0.94 15.56 23.61
CA MET A 1 -0.11 16.29 22.86
C MET A 1 0.48 17.66 22.55
N ALA A 2 0.59 18.04 21.28
CA ALA A 2 1.05 19.40 20.94
C ALA A 2 -0.07 20.38 21.30
N THR A 3 0.21 21.32 22.21
CA THR A 3 -0.73 22.38 22.57
C THR A 3 -0.95 23.26 21.35
N GLN A 4 -2.20 23.42 20.91
CA GLN A 4 -2.53 24.34 19.82
C GLN A 4 -2.11 25.75 20.24
N ALA A 5 -1.23 26.38 19.46
CA ALA A 5 -0.73 27.71 19.76
C ALA A 5 -1.83 28.76 19.51
N ILE A 6 -1.93 29.75 20.39
CA ILE A 6 -2.85 30.88 20.26
C ILE A 6 -2.11 32.03 19.56
N CYS A 7 -2.81 32.81 18.75
CA CYS A 7 -2.20 33.97 18.09
C CYS A 7 -1.72 34.99 19.12
N TYR A 8 -0.49 35.50 18.95
CA TYR A 8 0.11 36.44 19.89
C TYR A 8 -0.67 37.77 20.04
N LYS A 9 -1.44 38.16 19.01
CA LYS A 9 -2.20 39.41 18.96
C LYS A 9 -3.70 39.22 19.25
N HIS A 10 -4.24 38.03 18.95
CA HIS A 10 -5.66 37.70 19.07
C HIS A 10 -5.83 36.46 19.96
N PRO A 11 -6.08 36.64 21.28
CA PRO A 11 -6.17 35.52 22.21
C PRO A 11 -7.38 34.62 21.96
N ASP A 12 -8.37 35.11 21.23
CA ASP A 12 -9.58 34.40 20.79
C ASP A 12 -9.36 33.53 19.54
N ARG A 13 -8.19 33.61 18.90
CA ARG A 13 -7.91 32.94 17.63
C ARG A 13 -6.75 31.97 17.72
N LEU A 14 -6.94 30.79 17.14
CA LEU A 14 -5.87 29.81 16.98
C LEU A 14 -4.85 30.31 15.97
N ALA A 15 -3.57 30.06 16.26
CA ALA A 15 -2.50 30.31 15.33
C ALA A 15 -2.55 29.26 14.21
N VAL A 16 -2.45 29.74 12.98
CA VAL A 16 -2.43 28.89 11.78
C VAL A 16 -0.98 28.64 11.39
N GLU A 17 -0.12 29.65 11.55
CA GLU A 17 1.28 29.64 11.11
C GLU A 17 2.17 30.36 12.14
N HIS A 18 3.48 30.36 11.88
CA HIS A 18 4.46 31.13 12.64
C HIS A 18 5.14 32.15 11.73
N CYS A 19 5.50 33.30 12.28
CA CYS A 19 6.32 34.27 11.57
C CYS A 19 7.74 33.71 11.37
N GLU A 20 8.26 33.76 10.15
CA GLU A 20 9.58 33.19 9.85
C GLU A 20 10.73 34.00 10.48
N ALA A 21 10.54 35.33 10.65
CA ALA A 21 11.53 36.21 11.26
C ALA A 21 11.66 36.01 12.80
N CYS A 22 10.54 35.94 13.53
CA CYS A 22 10.56 35.88 15.00
C CYS A 22 9.94 34.63 15.63
N GLN A 23 9.45 33.69 14.82
CA GLN A 23 8.84 32.43 15.24
C GLN A 23 7.59 32.58 16.13
N ARG A 24 6.98 33.77 16.18
CA ARG A 24 5.74 34.00 16.94
C ARG A 24 4.53 33.38 16.23
N PRO A 25 3.58 32.78 16.98
CA PRO A 25 2.37 32.20 16.43
C PRO A 25 1.39 33.27 15.95
N VAL A 26 0.90 33.16 14.71
CA VAL A 26 0.01 34.12 14.04
C VAL A 26 -1.24 33.43 13.49
N CYS A 27 -2.41 34.03 13.68
CA CYS A 27 -3.64 33.58 13.03
C CYS A 27 -3.67 34.06 11.57
N GLY A 28 -4.51 33.45 10.72
CA GLY A 28 -4.61 33.83 9.30
C GLY A 28 -4.97 35.30 9.05
N ALA A 29 -5.59 36.00 10.01
CA ALA A 29 -5.89 37.43 9.92
C ALA A 29 -4.72 38.35 10.28
N CYS A 30 -3.69 37.82 10.94
CA CYS A 30 -2.44 38.55 11.23
C CYS A 30 -1.28 38.10 10.36
N LEU A 31 -1.45 37.06 9.56
CA LEU A 31 -0.42 36.56 8.67
C LEU A 31 -0.29 37.53 7.49
N TRP A 32 0.93 37.96 7.19
CA TRP A 32 1.29 38.72 5.99
C TRP A 32 2.23 37.86 5.14
N TYR A 33 2.26 38.08 3.81
CA TYR A 33 3.20 37.40 2.93
C TYR A 33 4.13 38.39 2.24
N ALA A 34 5.43 38.15 2.32
CA ALA A 34 6.41 38.81 1.46
C ALA A 34 6.24 38.38 -0.01
N GLU A 35 6.74 39.17 -0.96
CA GLU A 35 6.86 38.73 -2.36
C GLU A 35 7.75 37.48 -2.53
N SER A 36 8.70 37.26 -1.64
CA SER A 36 9.52 36.04 -1.59
C SER A 36 8.73 34.79 -1.13
N GLY A 37 7.51 34.97 -0.63
CA GLY A 37 6.69 33.91 -0.03
C GLY A 37 6.89 33.73 1.47
N GLU A 38 7.77 34.51 2.10
CA GLU A 38 8.00 34.45 3.55
C GLU A 38 6.75 34.89 4.33
N ARG A 39 6.50 34.21 5.46
CA ARG A 39 5.38 34.44 6.36
C ARG A 39 5.78 35.43 7.46
N LEU A 40 5.13 36.59 7.49
CA LEU A 40 5.46 37.67 8.41
C LEU A 40 4.31 37.94 9.41
N CYS A 41 4.66 38.31 10.63
CA CYS A 41 3.71 38.94 11.56
C CYS A 41 3.51 40.41 11.20
N PRO A 42 2.47 41.08 11.72
CA PRO A 42 2.19 42.49 11.42
C PRO A 42 3.37 43.41 11.71
N ASP A 43 4.11 43.15 12.79
CA ASP A 43 5.26 43.96 13.21
C ASP A 43 6.40 43.90 12.17
N HIS A 44 6.80 42.70 11.73
CA HIS A 44 7.82 42.56 10.67
C HIS A 44 7.31 42.98 9.31
N ALA A 45 6.00 42.84 9.03
CA ALA A 45 5.42 43.34 7.80
C ALA A 45 5.50 44.88 7.73
N SER A 46 5.29 45.59 8.85
CA SER A 46 5.49 47.05 8.91
C SER A 46 6.95 47.44 8.70
N GLU A 47 7.90 46.75 9.33
CA GLU A 47 9.34 47.01 9.12
C GLU A 47 9.73 46.83 7.63
N TRP A 48 9.14 45.85 6.96
CA TRP A 48 9.36 45.62 5.53
C TRP A 48 8.76 46.72 4.66
N LEU A 49 7.55 47.18 4.98
CA LEU A 49 6.93 48.31 4.30
C LEU A 49 7.77 49.58 4.45
N GLU A 50 8.28 49.86 5.65
CA GLU A 50 9.17 50.99 5.92
C GLU A 50 10.49 50.88 5.15
N ALA A 51 10.99 49.66 4.96
CA ALA A 51 12.16 49.37 4.13
C ALA A 51 11.85 49.42 2.61
N GLY A 52 10.63 49.77 2.20
CA GLY A 52 10.22 49.83 0.79
C GLY A 52 10.06 48.45 0.13
N LYS A 53 9.97 47.37 0.92
CA LYS A 53 9.73 46.02 0.41
C LYS A 53 8.22 45.80 0.23
N ALA A 54 7.86 45.10 -0.84
CA ALA A 54 6.48 44.73 -1.10
C ALA A 54 6.05 43.57 -0.18
N VAL A 55 4.91 43.76 0.48
CA VAL A 55 4.24 42.73 1.28
C VAL A 55 2.75 42.71 0.91
N THR A 56 2.16 41.53 0.96
CA THR A 56 0.75 41.30 0.69
C THR A 56 -0.03 41.25 2.00
N PRO A 57 -1.05 42.11 2.16
CA PRO A 57 -1.83 42.19 3.39
C PRO A 57 -2.90 41.08 3.47
N PRO A 58 -3.36 40.71 4.69
CA PRO A 58 -4.29 39.60 4.92
C PRO A 58 -5.63 39.71 4.22
N GLU A 59 -6.10 40.93 3.96
CA GLU A 59 -7.37 41.19 3.29
C GLU A 59 -7.42 40.57 1.89
N ARG A 60 -6.26 40.43 1.21
CA ARG A 60 -6.18 39.84 -0.13
C ARG A 60 -6.58 38.36 -0.15
N TYR A 61 -6.45 37.65 0.97
CA TYR A 61 -6.80 36.24 1.13
C TYR A 61 -7.84 36.01 2.23
N ALA A 62 -8.63 37.03 2.56
CA ALA A 62 -9.66 36.95 3.60
C ALA A 62 -10.59 35.74 3.44
N ALA A 63 -10.97 35.41 2.20
CA ALA A 63 -11.80 34.23 1.90
C ALA A 63 -11.15 32.90 2.32
N GLY A 64 -9.82 32.78 2.26
CA GLY A 64 -9.07 31.58 2.65
C GLY A 64 -8.82 31.46 4.16
N ILE A 65 -8.93 32.56 4.91
CA ILE A 65 -8.62 32.59 6.36
C ILE A 65 -9.54 31.67 7.15
N HIS A 66 -10.84 31.64 6.81
CA HIS A 66 -11.79 30.77 7.50
C HIS A 66 -11.46 29.29 7.33
N HIS A 67 -11.02 28.88 6.13
CA HIS A 67 -10.63 27.50 5.87
C HIS A 67 -9.35 27.10 6.59
N SER A 68 -8.35 27.98 6.61
CA SER A 68 -7.08 27.70 7.29
C SER A 68 -7.24 27.65 8.81
N GLN A 69 -8.07 28.53 9.40
CA GLN A 69 -8.43 28.47 10.81
C GLN A 69 -9.23 27.21 11.17
N ALA A 70 -10.22 26.84 10.35
CA ALA A 70 -10.97 25.61 10.56
C ALA A 70 -10.06 24.38 10.51
N SER A 71 -9.07 24.37 9.61
CA SER A 71 -8.09 23.29 9.52
C SER A 71 -7.13 23.27 10.71
N ALA A 72 -6.69 24.43 11.20
CA ALA A 72 -5.84 24.53 12.39
C ALA A 72 -6.57 24.13 13.68
N ALA A 73 -7.90 24.33 13.72
CA ALA A 73 -8.75 23.89 14.82
C ALA A 73 -8.94 22.37 14.86
N GLN A 74 -8.70 21.67 13.74
CA GLN A 74 -8.76 20.22 13.76
C GLN A 74 -7.67 19.68 14.70
N PRO A 75 -7.99 18.67 15.52
CA PRO A 75 -6.99 18.03 16.35
C PRO A 75 -5.84 17.53 15.45
N PRO A 76 -4.58 17.59 15.92
CA PRO A 76 -3.46 17.07 15.15
C PRO A 76 -3.80 15.65 14.69
N ALA A 77 -3.58 15.38 13.40
CA ALA A 77 -3.89 14.08 12.81
C ALA A 77 -3.35 13.00 13.75
N GLN A 78 -4.25 12.13 14.23
CA GLN A 78 -3.88 11.06 15.14
C GLN A 78 -2.70 10.29 14.54
N ASN A 79 -1.79 9.82 15.37
CA ASN A 79 -0.67 9.02 14.91
C ASN A 79 -1.21 7.67 14.42
N ILE A 80 -1.69 7.64 13.17
CA ILE A 80 -2.27 6.45 12.54
C ILE A 80 -1.10 5.48 12.32
N PRO A 81 -1.12 4.26 12.88
CA PRO A 81 -0.01 3.31 12.75
C PRO A 81 0.35 2.99 11.30
N TYR A 82 -0.58 3.24 10.38
CA TYR A 82 -0.38 3.10 8.95
C TYR A 82 -0.89 4.33 8.20
N LYS A 83 0.04 5.02 7.52
CA LYS A 83 -0.26 6.07 6.54
C LYS A 83 0.17 5.53 5.18
N GLY A 84 -0.78 5.36 4.28
CA GLY A 84 -0.54 4.86 2.93
C GLY A 84 -1.46 5.56 1.93
N ASN A 85 -1.01 5.68 0.69
CA ASN A 85 -1.86 6.12 -0.42
C ASN A 85 -2.47 4.90 -1.16
N GLY A 86 -3.12 5.14 -2.30
CA GLY A 86 -3.69 4.06 -3.11
C GLY A 86 -2.64 3.02 -3.57
N THR A 87 -1.42 3.45 -3.89
CA THR A 87 -0.34 2.54 -4.31
C THR A 87 0.16 1.68 -3.15
N ASP A 88 0.29 2.24 -1.94
CA ASP A 88 0.63 1.46 -0.73
C ASP A 88 -0.43 0.38 -0.44
N LEU A 89 -1.71 0.68 -0.68
CA LEU A 89 -2.81 -0.28 -0.52
C LEU A 89 -2.73 -1.41 -1.55
N THR A 90 -2.40 -1.11 -2.82
CA THR A 90 -2.21 -2.16 -3.85
C THR A 90 -1.03 -3.07 -3.53
N ALA A 91 0.07 -2.54 -3.01
CA ALA A 91 1.22 -3.32 -2.59
C ALA A 91 0.89 -4.24 -1.40
N LEU A 92 0.10 -3.75 -0.44
CA LEU A 92 -0.40 -4.56 0.66
C LEU A 92 -1.34 -5.67 0.17
N ALA A 93 -2.25 -5.35 -0.76
CA ALA A 93 -3.16 -6.33 -1.35
C ALA A 93 -2.40 -7.41 -2.13
N ALA A 94 -1.36 -7.04 -2.87
CA ALA A 94 -0.48 -7.98 -3.57
C ALA A 94 0.22 -8.94 -2.59
N LEU A 95 0.77 -8.40 -1.49
CA LEU A 95 1.41 -9.21 -0.45
C LEU A 95 0.42 -10.20 0.19
N MET A 96 -0.76 -9.73 0.59
CA MET A 96 -1.78 -10.60 1.21
C MET A 96 -2.27 -11.67 0.24
N THR A 97 -2.45 -11.33 -1.04
CA THR A 97 -2.87 -12.29 -2.06
C THR A 97 -1.78 -13.33 -2.34
N GLY A 98 -0.50 -12.93 -2.40
CA GLY A 98 0.62 -13.84 -2.59
C GLY A 98 0.83 -14.79 -1.42
N LEU A 99 0.76 -14.28 -0.18
CA LEU A 99 0.81 -15.12 1.03
C LEU A 99 -0.42 -16.04 1.13
N GLY A 100 -1.61 -15.51 0.81
CA GLY A 100 -2.84 -16.29 0.76
C GLY A 100 -2.73 -17.46 -0.23
N ALA A 101 -2.22 -17.21 -1.44
CA ALA A 101 -2.00 -18.23 -2.45
C ALA A 101 -1.10 -19.37 -1.94
N LEU A 102 0.01 -19.04 -1.27
CA LEU A 102 0.93 -20.02 -0.67
C LEU A 102 0.27 -20.84 0.46
N LEU A 103 -0.57 -20.21 1.29
CA LEU A 103 -1.24 -20.87 2.42
C LEU A 103 -2.41 -21.76 1.98
N THR A 104 -3.04 -21.49 0.84
CA THR A 104 -4.17 -22.27 0.32
C THR A 104 -3.75 -23.58 -0.38
N CYS A 105 -2.76 -24.29 0.17
CA CYS A 105 -1.95 -25.37 -0.42
C CYS A 105 -2.66 -26.43 -1.29
N ALA A 106 -3.98 -26.64 -1.22
CA ALA A 106 -4.71 -27.59 -2.06
C ALA A 106 -6.23 -27.36 -2.00
N GLY A 107 -6.76 -26.34 -2.68
CA GLY A 107 -8.18 -26.00 -2.54
C GLY A 107 -8.87 -25.55 -3.81
N PHE A 108 -9.06 -24.25 -3.97
CA PHE A 108 -10.08 -23.73 -4.90
C PHE A 108 -9.71 -22.35 -5.48
N ALA A 109 -8.45 -21.96 -5.31
CA ALA A 109 -7.96 -20.60 -5.51
C ALA A 109 -7.07 -20.47 -6.75
N TYR A 110 -7.41 -21.12 -7.87
CA TYR A 110 -6.57 -21.17 -9.09
C TYR A 110 -6.23 -19.78 -9.63
N ILE A 111 -7.09 -18.80 -9.37
CA ILE A 111 -6.95 -17.42 -9.84
C ILE A 111 -6.05 -16.59 -8.91
N LEU A 112 -5.97 -16.90 -7.61
CA LEU A 112 -5.17 -16.15 -6.64
C LEU A 112 -3.69 -16.00 -7.03
N PRO A 113 -2.95 -17.05 -7.46
CA PRO A 113 -1.55 -16.87 -7.83
C PRO A 113 -1.36 -15.97 -9.06
N ILE A 114 -2.31 -15.98 -10.00
CA ILE A 114 -2.30 -15.08 -11.16
C ILE A 114 -2.57 -13.63 -10.71
N LEU A 115 -3.53 -13.42 -9.81
CA LEU A 115 -3.79 -12.10 -9.22
C LEU A 115 -2.61 -11.61 -8.40
N ALA A 116 -1.96 -12.47 -7.62
CA ALA A 116 -0.76 -12.13 -6.85
C ALA A 116 0.38 -11.66 -7.76
N LEU A 117 0.59 -12.32 -8.91
CA LEU A 117 1.56 -11.89 -9.91
C LEU A 117 1.20 -10.55 -10.55
N GLY A 118 -0.05 -10.40 -10.99
CA GLY A 118 -0.52 -9.16 -11.61
C GLY A 118 -0.43 -7.96 -10.67
N LEU A 119 -0.99 -8.09 -9.47
CA LEU A 119 -0.96 -7.05 -8.44
C LEU A 119 0.47 -6.79 -7.95
N GLY A 120 1.29 -7.83 -7.78
CA GLY A 120 2.70 -7.71 -7.40
C GLY A 120 3.51 -6.93 -8.43
N LEU A 121 3.31 -7.20 -9.73
CA LEU A 121 3.97 -6.49 -10.81
C LEU A 121 3.55 -5.02 -10.86
N VAL A 122 2.25 -4.73 -10.80
CA VAL A 122 1.72 -3.36 -10.77
C VAL A 122 2.28 -2.59 -9.56
N ALA A 123 2.29 -3.20 -8.38
CA ALA A 123 2.83 -2.58 -7.17
C ALA A 123 4.33 -2.27 -7.27
N VAL A 124 5.13 -3.13 -7.91
CA VAL A 124 6.57 -2.87 -8.14
C VAL A 124 6.79 -1.74 -9.15
N LEU A 125 5.97 -1.68 -10.20
CA LEU A 125 6.07 -0.61 -11.21
C LEU A 125 5.63 0.75 -10.67
N GLN A 126 4.57 0.79 -9.85
CA GLN A 126 4.01 1.99 -9.23
C GLN A 126 4.68 2.38 -7.91
N SER A 127 5.69 1.64 -7.45
CA SER A 127 6.26 1.86 -6.12
C SER A 127 6.90 3.25 -5.95
N LYS A 128 7.24 3.94 -7.05
CA LYS A 128 7.82 5.29 -7.00
C LYS A 128 6.82 6.36 -6.54
N ASP A 129 5.53 6.12 -6.73
CA ASP A 129 4.45 7.05 -6.38
C ASP A 129 3.92 6.80 -4.94
N ALA A 130 4.46 5.81 -4.23
CA ALA A 130 4.09 5.48 -2.86
C ALA A 130 4.67 6.47 -1.85
N LEU A 131 3.96 6.66 -0.71
CA LEU A 131 4.48 7.48 0.39
C LEU A 131 5.80 6.93 0.93
N ASN A 132 5.98 5.61 0.90
CA ASN A 132 7.24 4.94 1.22
C ASN A 132 7.63 3.95 0.10
N PRO A 133 8.45 4.37 -0.88
CA PRO A 133 8.71 3.60 -2.09
C PRO A 133 9.45 2.28 -1.80
N GLN A 134 10.33 2.27 -0.80
CA GLN A 134 11.09 1.08 -0.42
C GLN A 134 10.17 0.01 0.17
N ARG A 135 9.23 0.41 1.05
CA ARG A 135 8.26 -0.52 1.67
C ARG A 135 7.30 -1.09 0.64
N ALA A 136 6.72 -0.23 -0.21
CA ALA A 136 5.78 -0.66 -1.26
C ALA A 136 6.46 -1.64 -2.24
N ARG A 137 7.70 -1.36 -2.64
CA ARG A 137 8.48 -2.25 -3.51
C ARG A 137 8.72 -3.62 -2.89
N TRP A 138 9.11 -3.67 -1.61
CA TRP A 138 9.29 -4.94 -0.90
C TRP A 138 8.00 -5.75 -0.80
N MET A 139 6.88 -5.10 -0.48
CA MET A 139 5.58 -5.77 -0.41
C MET A 139 5.14 -6.33 -1.78
N GLY A 140 5.32 -5.53 -2.84
CA GLY A 140 5.04 -5.98 -4.21
C GLY A 140 5.93 -7.15 -4.63
N LEU A 141 7.24 -7.12 -4.32
CA LEU A 141 8.17 -8.22 -4.60
C LEU A 141 7.80 -9.50 -3.84
N VAL A 142 7.37 -9.41 -2.58
CA VAL A 142 6.92 -10.57 -1.80
C VAL A 142 5.65 -11.17 -2.42
N GLY A 143 4.68 -10.34 -2.80
CA GLY A 143 3.46 -10.80 -3.49
C GLY A 143 3.77 -11.50 -4.82
N LEU A 144 4.64 -10.89 -5.63
CA LEU A 144 5.08 -11.43 -6.92
C LEU A 144 5.85 -12.75 -6.75
N ALA A 145 6.81 -12.81 -5.82
CA ALA A 145 7.56 -14.02 -5.53
C ALA A 145 6.63 -15.14 -5.02
N GLY A 146 5.68 -14.81 -4.14
CA GLY A 146 4.71 -15.78 -3.63
C GLY A 146 3.85 -16.41 -4.73
N GLY A 147 3.29 -15.59 -5.63
CA GLY A 147 2.55 -16.08 -6.79
C GLY A 147 3.42 -16.92 -7.74
N GLY A 148 4.66 -16.49 -8.00
CA GLY A 148 5.59 -17.18 -8.88
C GLY A 148 6.02 -18.56 -8.34
N VAL A 149 6.36 -18.64 -7.05
CA VAL A 149 6.72 -19.90 -6.38
C VAL A 149 5.54 -20.88 -6.41
N PHE A 150 4.32 -20.41 -6.16
CA PHE A 150 3.13 -21.25 -6.24
C PHE A 150 2.91 -21.83 -7.65
N LEU A 151 2.99 -20.99 -8.70
CA LEU A 151 2.83 -21.47 -10.08
C LEU A 151 3.93 -22.46 -10.48
N LEU A 152 5.18 -22.21 -10.06
CA LEU A 152 6.29 -23.13 -10.30
C LEU A 152 6.04 -24.48 -9.62
N PHE A 153 5.64 -24.47 -8.34
CA PHE A 153 5.30 -25.69 -7.61
C PHE A 153 4.15 -26.46 -8.27
N PHE A 154 3.09 -25.76 -8.68
CA PHE A 154 1.96 -26.36 -9.38
C PHE A 154 2.38 -27.00 -10.71
N LEU A 155 3.22 -26.32 -11.50
CA LEU A 155 3.76 -26.87 -12.75
C LEU A 155 4.58 -28.13 -12.51
N LEU A 156 5.47 -28.12 -11.50
CA LEU A 156 6.26 -29.29 -11.12
C LEU A 156 5.38 -30.46 -10.70
N MET A 157 4.31 -30.19 -9.95
CA MET A 157 3.33 -31.20 -9.54
C MET A 157 2.64 -31.83 -10.76
N VAL A 158 2.20 -31.02 -11.73
CA VAL A 158 1.58 -31.51 -12.98
C VAL A 158 2.54 -32.38 -13.78
N VAL A 159 3.79 -31.93 -13.95
CA VAL A 159 4.83 -32.70 -14.66
C VAL A 159 5.10 -34.03 -13.95
N PHE A 160 5.20 -34.01 -12.62
CA PHE A 160 5.39 -35.21 -11.83
C PHE A 160 4.24 -36.22 -12.02
N PHE A 161 2.98 -35.79 -11.88
CA PHE A 161 1.82 -36.66 -12.11
C PHE A 161 1.75 -37.19 -13.55
N ALA A 162 1.99 -36.35 -14.55
CA ALA A 162 2.02 -36.75 -15.95
C ALA A 162 3.11 -37.80 -16.22
N SER A 163 4.30 -37.61 -15.62
CA SER A 163 5.40 -38.57 -15.74
C SER A 163 5.07 -39.91 -15.08
N CYS A 164 4.49 -39.92 -13.87
CA CYS A 164 4.01 -41.14 -13.22
C CYS A 164 2.96 -41.86 -14.08
N PHE A 165 1.98 -41.13 -14.62
CA PHE A 165 0.95 -41.70 -15.48
C PHE A 165 1.51 -42.27 -16.79
N LEU A 166 2.48 -41.60 -17.40
CA LEU A 166 3.15 -42.09 -18.60
C LEU A 166 3.94 -43.38 -18.29
N LEU A 167 4.66 -43.41 -17.16
CA LEU A 167 5.42 -44.58 -16.73
C LEU A 167 4.52 -45.79 -16.44
N THR A 168 3.35 -45.58 -15.81
CA THR A 168 2.40 -46.67 -15.58
C THR A 168 1.83 -47.20 -16.89
N MET A 169 1.48 -46.33 -17.85
CA MET A 169 1.00 -46.74 -19.17
C MET A 169 2.06 -47.54 -19.95
N LEU A 170 3.32 -47.10 -19.92
CA LEU A 170 4.43 -47.83 -20.56
C LEU A 170 4.65 -49.20 -19.91
N ALA A 171 4.64 -49.27 -18.57
CA ALA A 171 4.78 -50.54 -17.85
C ALA A 171 3.64 -51.52 -18.18
N SER A 172 2.41 -51.04 -18.28
CA SER A 172 1.24 -51.85 -18.67
C SER A 172 1.37 -52.43 -20.08
N SER A 173 1.99 -51.71 -21.02
CA SER A 173 2.19 -52.19 -22.39
C SER A 173 3.28 -53.26 -22.53
N SER A 174 4.20 -53.35 -21.57
CA SER A 174 5.33 -54.30 -21.57
C SER A 174 5.08 -55.60 -20.79
N GLY A 175 3.91 -55.74 -20.14
CA GLY A 175 3.55 -56.98 -19.44
C GLY A 175 3.31 -58.13 -20.43
N PRO A 176 3.75 -59.38 -20.14
CA PRO A 176 3.36 -60.53 -20.94
C PRO A 176 1.82 -60.59 -20.99
N GLY A 177 1.29 -60.88 -22.19
CA GLY A 177 -0.14 -60.86 -22.52
C GLY A 177 -1.04 -61.63 -21.56
N PRO A 178 -2.36 -61.52 -21.76
CA PRO A 178 -3.39 -61.66 -20.73
C PRO A 178 -3.14 -62.89 -19.87
N TYR A 179 -3.07 -62.65 -18.57
CA TYR A 179 -3.22 -63.65 -17.53
C TYR A 179 -4.30 -64.61 -17.99
N VAL A 180 -3.90 -65.82 -18.40
CA VAL A 180 -4.80 -66.94 -18.53
C VAL A 180 -5.46 -67.00 -17.17
N VAL A 181 -6.73 -66.61 -17.09
CA VAL A 181 -7.56 -66.86 -15.92
C VAL A 181 -7.52 -68.38 -15.77
N THR A 182 -6.61 -68.90 -14.96
CA THR A 182 -6.64 -70.30 -14.56
C THR A 182 -7.99 -70.47 -13.89
N PRO A 183 -8.94 -71.19 -14.50
CA PRO A 183 -10.24 -71.37 -13.91
C PRO A 183 -10.01 -72.05 -12.56
N ILE A 184 -10.41 -71.38 -11.49
CA ILE A 184 -10.37 -71.94 -10.14
C ILE A 184 -11.33 -73.16 -10.22
N PRO A 185 -10.86 -74.40 -10.01
CA PRO A 185 -11.76 -75.53 -10.00
C PRO A 185 -12.66 -75.39 -8.76
N PHE A 186 -13.89 -74.95 -8.98
CA PHE A 186 -14.93 -75.07 -7.97
C PHE A 186 -15.21 -76.56 -7.80
N SER A 187 -14.68 -77.17 -6.74
CA SER A 187 -15.06 -78.51 -6.30
C SER A 187 -16.56 -78.50 -6.02
N THR A 188 -17.33 -79.00 -6.98
CA THR A 188 -18.76 -79.24 -6.80
C THR A 188 -18.87 -80.51 -5.97
N ALA A 189 -19.20 -80.37 -4.68
CA ALA A 189 -19.52 -81.52 -3.85
C ALA A 189 -20.83 -82.14 -4.37
N THR A 190 -20.75 -83.33 -4.93
CA THR A 190 -21.92 -84.16 -5.26
C THR A 190 -22.53 -84.77 -3.98
N PRO A 191 -23.86 -84.99 -3.96
CA PRO A 191 -24.64 -85.36 -2.77
C PRO A 191 -24.36 -86.76 -2.23
#